data_AF-A0AAW0B2H4-F1
#
_entry.id   AF-A0AAW0B2H4-F1
#
_cell.length_a   1.000
_cell.length_b   1.000
_cell.length_c   1.000
_cell.angle_alpha   90.00
_cell.angle_beta   90.00
_cell.angle_gamma   90.00
#
_symmetry.space_group_name_H-M   'P 1'
#
loop_
_entity.id
_entity.type
_entity.pdbx_description
1 polymer ?
#
loop_
_entity_poly.entity_id
_entity_poly.type
_entity_poly.pdbx_seq_one_letter_code
_entity_poly.pdbx_strand_id
1 'polypeptide(L)'
;MQVLDSEEVKRKRYQNACDACRRRKVRCDSASSPENICSNCISSQLKCTHALVKKKRGPRGVATKKTESQRALVNAILSSSKPFVIPDDPEAIRKMLVDLANFARSLDRQLSLARTSEESQLFDPLTSTSSPLTSEPDPEPEPEPEQDLEDSVNAITQDLQNMVVHFSNRHFGKSSYFGFLQSAIVAQGDNGLARPPTAAVFARFKRPELWNEAPWQRICQGPDIGHPLLFPEIDLLHSLVALFFNNFNVLLPLLHRPTFERSVAAGLHLHDRSFGFVVLAVCAVASRHSDDPRNLWDGTTSPYSLGWKWFTQIPLIRGNFLDQPTLYDIQLCVLNVYFLRTTSAPDAVWTIVGLGIRHAQEMGMHRKKPKDHKHTIEDELCNRAFWSLVVMDFTMSIGFGRPSITNPNDYDIDFPVECDDEYWEHPTEPFRQPEGKPSTASFFRAYCKLAEIAASVQRALVGVHCVFVSSKYLLKAVLRQEAVIIDTM
;
A
#
# COMPACT_ATOMS: atom_id res chain seq x y z
N MET A 1 42.38 -56.34 72.39
CA MET A 1 41.44 -55.26 72.77
C MET A 1 41.51 -54.21 71.67
N GLN A 2 40.34 -53.85 71.14
CA GLN A 2 40.13 -53.24 69.82
C GLN A 2 40.78 -51.85 69.68
N VAL A 3 41.35 -51.56 68.51
CA VAL A 3 41.53 -50.19 68.00
C VAL A 3 40.50 -50.02 66.87
N LEU A 4 39.67 -49.00 67.02
CA LEU A 4 38.62 -48.62 66.07
C LEU A 4 39.25 -47.95 64.85
N ASP A 5 38.90 -48.46 63.68
CA ASP A 5 39.30 -47.97 62.36
C ASP A 5 38.41 -46.78 61.96
N SER A 6 39.01 -45.64 61.60
CA SER A 6 38.31 -44.48 61.06
C SER A 6 38.46 -44.47 59.54
N GLU A 7 37.42 -44.86 58.82
CA GLU A 7 37.41 -44.86 57.35
C GLU A 7 37.59 -43.45 56.75
N GLU A 8 38.67 -43.25 56.00
CA GLU A 8 38.87 -42.09 55.13
C GLU A 8 37.90 -42.13 53.93
N VAL A 9 36.88 -41.26 53.96
CA VAL A 9 36.01 -41.02 52.80
C VAL A 9 36.80 -40.24 51.73
N LYS A 10 37.14 -40.91 50.62
CA LYS A 10 37.74 -40.27 49.43
C LYS A 10 36.84 -39.16 48.89
N ARG A 11 37.30 -37.90 49.02
CA ARG A 11 36.58 -36.69 48.58
C ARG A 11 36.67 -36.52 47.06
N LYS A 12 35.52 -36.33 46.41
CA LYS A 12 35.37 -36.16 44.96
C LYS A 12 35.69 -34.71 44.56
N ARG A 13 36.61 -34.50 43.62
CA ARG A 13 37.02 -33.18 43.11
C ARG A 13 36.08 -32.74 41.97
N TYR A 14 35.43 -31.58 42.10
CA TYR A 14 34.48 -31.09 41.08
C TYR A 14 35.19 -30.33 39.96
N GLN A 15 34.95 -30.67 38.68
CA GLN A 15 35.60 -29.99 37.55
C GLN A 15 34.87 -28.75 37.01
N ASN A 16 33.66 -28.46 37.49
CA ASN A 16 32.84 -27.33 37.01
C ASN A 16 32.76 -26.23 38.07
N ALA A 17 32.49 -24.99 37.65
CA ALA A 17 32.17 -23.89 38.56
C ALA A 17 30.92 -24.19 39.41
N CYS A 18 30.89 -23.70 40.64
CA CYS A 18 29.74 -23.84 41.54
C CYS A 18 28.54 -23.01 41.07
N ASP A 19 27.35 -23.35 41.56
CA ASP A 19 26.09 -22.75 41.14
C ASP A 19 26.07 -21.22 41.37
N ALA A 20 26.66 -20.76 42.49
CA ALA A 20 26.73 -19.33 42.85
C ALA A 20 27.69 -18.54 41.95
N CYS A 21 28.92 -19.03 41.74
CA CYS A 21 29.88 -18.39 40.84
C CYS A 21 29.39 -18.40 39.39
N ARG A 22 28.68 -19.47 38.99
CA ARG A 22 28.10 -19.58 37.64
C ARG A 22 26.97 -18.58 37.40
N ARG A 23 26.08 -18.35 38.38
CA ARG A 23 25.03 -17.32 38.29
C ARG A 23 25.62 -15.91 38.23
N ARG A 24 26.70 -15.67 38.99
CA ARG A 24 27.40 -14.37 39.02
C ARG A 24 28.40 -14.18 37.88
N LYS A 25 28.56 -15.18 36.99
CA LYS A 25 29.55 -15.21 35.88
C LYS A 25 30.98 -14.85 36.32
N VAL A 26 31.39 -15.25 37.52
CA VAL A 26 32.74 -15.03 38.06
C VAL A 26 33.55 -16.32 38.08
N ARG A 27 34.88 -16.20 38.02
CA ARG A 27 35.80 -17.34 38.07
C ARG A 27 35.62 -18.12 39.37
N CYS A 28 35.56 -19.44 39.26
CA CYS A 28 35.35 -20.35 40.38
C CYS A 28 36.58 -21.26 40.53
N ASP A 29 37.12 -21.33 41.73
CA ASP A 29 38.27 -22.14 42.12
C ASP A 29 37.87 -23.33 43.02
N SER A 30 36.59 -23.67 43.08
CA SER A 30 36.10 -24.80 43.90
C SER A 30 36.74 -26.13 43.50
N ALA A 31 37.19 -26.26 42.24
CA ALA A 31 37.95 -27.42 41.76
C ALA A 31 39.36 -27.52 42.36
N SER A 32 39.95 -26.40 42.75
CA SER A 32 41.33 -26.29 43.23
C SER A 32 41.41 -26.24 44.75
N SER A 33 40.30 -25.92 45.43
CA SER A 33 40.23 -25.76 46.89
C SER A 33 40.17 -27.10 47.64
N PRO A 34 40.88 -27.26 48.79
CA PRO A 34 40.92 -28.52 49.57
C PRO A 34 39.56 -29.00 50.08
N GLU A 35 38.62 -28.09 50.31
CA GLU A 35 37.27 -28.39 50.83
C GLU A 35 36.19 -28.39 49.75
N ASN A 36 36.55 -28.27 48.47
CA ASN A 36 35.60 -28.09 47.36
C ASN A 36 34.67 -26.86 47.51
N ILE A 37 35.02 -25.91 48.38
CA ILE A 37 34.36 -24.62 48.53
C ILE A 37 35.24 -23.57 47.85
N CYS A 38 34.70 -22.80 46.91
CA CYS A 38 35.45 -21.74 46.24
C CYS A 38 35.69 -20.55 47.16
N SER A 39 36.81 -19.85 46.95
CA SER A 39 37.19 -18.66 47.72
C SER A 39 36.12 -17.56 47.66
N ASN A 40 35.43 -17.46 46.52
CA ASN A 40 34.31 -16.52 46.33
C ASN A 40 33.06 -16.84 47.16
N CYS A 41 32.78 -18.11 47.42
CA CYS A 41 31.66 -18.49 48.29
C CYS A 41 32.02 -18.32 49.77
N ILE A 42 33.29 -18.52 50.13
CA ILE A 42 33.81 -18.27 51.49
C ILE A 42 33.73 -16.77 51.81
N SER A 43 34.25 -15.91 50.92
CA SER A 43 34.23 -14.46 51.11
C SER A 43 32.81 -13.88 51.14
N SER A 44 31.89 -14.48 50.38
CA SER A 44 30.48 -14.07 50.34
C SER A 44 29.60 -14.71 51.43
N GLN A 45 30.16 -15.57 52.31
CA GLN A 45 29.41 -16.38 53.28
C GLN A 45 28.23 -17.16 52.67
N LEU A 46 28.40 -17.69 51.46
CA LEU A 46 27.37 -18.43 50.73
C LEU A 46 27.68 -19.93 50.68
N LYS A 47 26.62 -20.74 50.74
CA LYS A 47 26.74 -22.19 50.60
C LYS A 47 27.13 -22.57 49.17
N CYS A 48 28.31 -23.19 49.01
CA CYS A 48 28.83 -23.61 47.72
C CYS A 48 28.20 -24.94 47.28
N THR A 49 27.33 -24.90 46.26
CA THR A 49 26.64 -26.09 45.72
C THR A 49 26.98 -26.34 44.26
N HIS A 50 26.93 -27.61 43.84
CA HIS A 50 27.14 -28.07 42.45
C HIS A 50 25.96 -28.96 41.99
N ALA A 51 24.73 -28.57 42.32
CA ALA A 51 23.55 -29.42 42.18
C ALA A 51 22.70 -29.12 40.93
N LEU A 52 23.02 -28.08 40.16
CA LEU A 52 22.26 -27.74 38.95
C LEU A 52 22.46 -28.77 37.83
N VAL A 53 21.49 -29.66 37.66
CA VAL A 53 21.39 -30.55 36.49
C VAL A 53 21.17 -29.70 35.23
N LYS A 54 22.01 -29.90 34.22
CA LYS A 54 21.85 -29.27 32.89
C LYS A 54 20.46 -29.65 32.36
N LYS A 55 19.56 -28.67 32.18
CA LYS A 55 18.38 -28.86 31.33
C LYS A 55 18.90 -29.25 29.94
N LYS A 56 18.56 -30.46 29.47
CA LYS A 56 18.89 -30.90 28.11
C LYS A 56 18.30 -29.88 27.14
N ARG A 57 19.18 -29.18 26.41
CA ARG A 57 18.78 -28.54 25.15
C ARG A 57 18.23 -29.65 24.25
N GLY A 58 17.11 -29.39 23.57
CA GLY A 58 16.54 -30.29 22.59
C GLY A 58 17.54 -30.68 21.49
N PRO A 59 17.24 -31.68 20.66
CA PRO A 59 18.19 -32.25 19.72
C PRO A 59 18.69 -31.19 18.73
N ARG A 60 20.02 -31.15 18.50
CA ARG A 60 20.60 -30.45 17.36
C ARG A 60 20.13 -31.19 16.10
N GLY A 61 19.26 -30.54 15.32
CA GLY A 61 18.83 -31.07 14.03
C GLY A 61 20.00 -31.11 13.06
N VAL A 62 20.37 -32.33 12.68
CA VAL A 62 21.28 -32.65 11.58
C VAL A 62 20.75 -32.00 10.30
N ALA A 63 21.62 -31.29 9.58
CA ALA A 63 21.37 -30.86 8.22
C ALA A 63 21.32 -32.10 7.31
N THR A 64 20.17 -32.37 6.68
CA THR A 64 19.94 -33.00 5.36
C THR A 64 18.48 -33.50 5.27
N LYS A 65 17.83 -33.34 4.10
CA LYS A 65 16.45 -33.75 3.73
C LYS A 65 15.24 -32.86 4.11
N LYS A 66 15.34 -31.52 4.04
CA LYS A 66 14.15 -30.64 4.14
C LYS A 66 13.72 -29.96 2.83
N THR A 67 14.59 -29.87 1.84
CA THR A 67 14.30 -29.24 0.54
C THR A 67 13.55 -30.16 -0.42
N GLU A 68 13.74 -31.48 -0.31
CA GLU A 68 13.06 -32.47 -1.16
C GLU A 68 11.56 -32.60 -0.82
N SER A 69 11.18 -32.49 0.46
CA SER A 69 9.77 -32.59 0.87
C SER A 69 8.96 -31.31 0.58
N GLN A 70 9.60 -30.14 0.60
CA GLN A 70 8.94 -28.89 0.19
C GLN A 70 8.75 -28.82 -1.33
N ARG A 71 9.73 -29.27 -2.13
CA ARG A 71 9.59 -29.37 -3.58
C ARG A 71 8.58 -30.44 -4.00
N ALA A 72 8.56 -31.60 -3.32
CA ALA A 72 7.55 -32.63 -3.56
C ALA A 72 6.14 -32.14 -3.19
N LEU A 73 5.99 -31.38 -2.11
CA LEU A 73 4.71 -30.79 -1.72
C LEU A 73 4.24 -29.69 -2.70
N VAL A 74 5.15 -28.81 -3.15
CA VAL A 74 4.83 -27.77 -4.16
C VAL A 74 4.47 -28.40 -5.51
N ASN A 75 5.21 -29.42 -5.96
CA ASN A 75 4.87 -30.14 -7.20
C ASN A 75 3.59 -30.97 -7.07
N ALA A 76 3.29 -31.56 -5.91
CA ALA A 76 2.03 -32.25 -5.64
C ALA A 76 0.84 -31.27 -5.65
N ILE A 77 1.01 -30.06 -5.10
CA ILE A 77 -0.02 -29.01 -5.13
C ILE A 77 -0.26 -28.55 -6.57
N LEU A 78 0.80 -28.20 -7.31
CA LEU A 78 0.71 -27.73 -8.70
C LEU A 78 0.17 -28.79 -9.67
N SER A 79 0.37 -30.08 -9.39
CA SER A 79 -0.20 -31.18 -10.18
C SER A 79 -1.61 -31.60 -9.74
N SER A 80 -2.07 -31.17 -8.56
CA SER A 80 -3.41 -31.47 -8.03
C SER A 80 -4.46 -30.43 -8.37
N SER A 81 -4.08 -29.18 -8.63
CA SER A 81 -5.00 -28.09 -8.98
C SER A 81 -5.51 -28.25 -10.41
N LYS A 82 -6.61 -29.01 -10.55
CA LYS A 82 -7.47 -28.89 -11.73
C LYS A 82 -8.08 -27.48 -11.74
N PRO A 83 -8.16 -26.80 -12.90
CA PRO A 83 -8.84 -25.53 -12.99
C PRO A 83 -10.29 -25.69 -12.52
N PHE A 84 -10.68 -24.92 -11.51
CA PHE A 84 -12.05 -24.86 -11.02
C PHE A 84 -12.94 -24.28 -12.14
N VAL A 85 -13.83 -25.11 -12.67
CA VAL A 85 -14.82 -24.69 -13.66
C VAL A 85 -16.03 -24.20 -12.90
N ILE A 86 -16.35 -22.91 -13.05
CA ILE A 86 -17.55 -22.31 -12.47
C ILE A 86 -18.76 -23.10 -13.02
N PRO A 87 -19.63 -23.66 -12.16
CA PRO A 87 -20.82 -24.34 -12.62
C PRO A 87 -21.72 -23.37 -13.39
N ASP A 88 -22.19 -23.75 -14.59
CA ASP A 88 -23.09 -22.92 -15.40
C ASP A 88 -24.51 -22.81 -14.80
N ASP A 89 -24.81 -23.56 -13.74
CA ASP A 89 -26.11 -23.57 -13.06
C ASP A 89 -26.26 -22.37 -12.10
N PRO A 90 -27.21 -21.45 -12.35
CA PRO A 90 -27.39 -20.23 -11.55
C PRO A 90 -27.71 -20.50 -10.08
N GLU A 91 -28.40 -21.60 -9.75
CA GLU A 91 -28.74 -21.93 -8.36
C GLU A 91 -27.53 -22.47 -7.59
N ALA A 92 -26.62 -23.19 -8.26
CA ALA A 92 -25.34 -23.61 -7.67
C ALA A 92 -24.45 -22.40 -7.34
N ILE A 93 -24.38 -21.41 -8.24
CA ILE A 93 -23.67 -20.14 -8.00
C ILE A 93 -24.31 -19.38 -6.83
N ARG A 94 -25.64 -19.29 -6.80
CA ARG A 94 -26.36 -18.57 -5.74
C ARG A 94 -26.14 -19.20 -4.36
N LYS A 95 -26.16 -20.53 -4.26
CA LYS A 95 -25.91 -21.25 -3.01
C LYS A 95 -24.48 -21.00 -2.51
N MET A 96 -23.52 -21.04 -3.41
CA MET A 96 -22.11 -20.80 -3.14
C MET A 96 -21.84 -19.37 -2.64
N LEU A 97 -22.50 -18.36 -3.23
CA LEU A 97 -22.44 -16.98 -2.74
C LEU A 97 -23.04 -16.81 -1.34
N VAL A 98 -24.14 -17.52 -1.06
CA VAL A 98 -24.78 -17.50 0.27
C VAL A 98 -23.89 -18.16 1.32
N ASP A 99 -23.24 -19.27 1.00
CA ASP A 99 -22.32 -19.96 1.90
C ASP A 99 -21.08 -19.09 2.20
N LEU A 100 -20.55 -18.40 1.20
CA LEU A 100 -19.45 -17.44 1.36
C LEU A 100 -19.84 -16.26 2.27
N ALA A 101 -21.05 -15.71 2.09
CA ALA A 101 -21.56 -14.62 2.90
C ALA A 101 -21.82 -15.03 4.36
N ASN A 102 -22.21 -16.29 4.61
CA ASN A 102 -22.39 -16.82 5.95
C ASN A 102 -21.04 -17.04 6.65
N PHE A 103 -20.04 -17.51 5.91
CA PHE A 103 -18.68 -17.68 6.42
C PHE A 103 -18.04 -16.34 6.81
N ALA A 104 -18.18 -15.31 5.98
CA ALA A 104 -17.71 -13.95 6.28
C ALA A 104 -18.32 -13.40 7.58
N ARG A 105 -19.64 -13.55 7.76
CA ARG A 105 -20.35 -13.12 8.98
C ARG A 105 -19.91 -13.89 10.24
N SER A 106 -19.55 -15.17 10.10
CA SER A 106 -19.00 -15.97 11.20
C SER A 106 -17.62 -15.45 11.63
N LEU A 107 -16.77 -15.08 10.67
CA LEU A 107 -15.45 -14.51 10.95
C LEU A 107 -15.53 -13.16 11.67
N ASP A 108 -16.43 -12.27 11.25
CA ASP A 108 -16.66 -10.98 11.91
C ASP A 108 -17.09 -11.15 13.38
N ARG A 109 -17.92 -12.15 13.65
CA ARG A 109 -18.36 -12.48 15.01
C ARG A 109 -17.20 -12.99 15.88
N GLN A 110 -16.30 -13.79 15.33
CA GLN A 110 -15.12 -14.27 16.04
C GLN A 110 -14.12 -13.14 16.32
N LEU A 111 -13.92 -12.22 15.37
CA LEU A 111 -13.08 -11.04 15.55
C LEU A 111 -13.63 -10.08 16.62
N SER A 112 -14.95 -9.92 16.67
CA SER A 112 -15.62 -9.09 17.69
C SER A 112 -15.42 -9.64 19.10
N LEU A 113 -15.51 -10.96 19.27
CA LEU A 113 -15.28 -11.63 20.56
C LEU A 113 -13.81 -11.53 21.03
N ALA A 114 -12.86 -11.57 20.10
CA ALA A 114 -11.44 -11.42 20.42
C ALA A 114 -11.12 -10.00 20.93
N ARG A 115 -11.75 -8.96 20.36
CA ARG A 115 -11.55 -7.56 20.78
C ARG A 115 -12.09 -7.29 22.18
N THR A 116 -13.25 -7.85 22.54
CA THR A 116 -13.81 -7.72 23.91
C THR A 116 -12.95 -8.40 24.98
N SER A 117 -12.11 -9.36 24.60
CA SER A 117 -11.18 -10.05 25.52
C SER A 117 -9.93 -9.21 25.86
N GLU A 118 -9.54 -8.26 25.01
CA GLU A 118 -8.37 -7.40 25.24
C GLU A 118 -8.71 -6.18 26.12
N GLU A 119 -9.94 -5.65 26.03
CA GLU A 119 -10.37 -4.49 26.83
C GLU A 119 -10.51 -4.81 28.34
N SER A 120 -10.69 -6.08 28.71
CA SER A 120 -10.81 -6.49 30.13
C SER A 120 -9.47 -6.60 30.88
N GLN A 121 -8.32 -6.43 30.22
CA GLN A 121 -6.99 -6.54 30.87
C GLN A 121 -6.29 -5.19 31.15
N LEU A 122 -6.94 -4.06 30.84
CA LEU A 122 -6.31 -2.72 30.90
C LEU A 122 -6.67 -1.87 32.12
N PHE A 123 -7.37 -2.39 33.12
CA PHE A 123 -7.67 -1.67 34.36
C PHE A 123 -7.20 -2.41 35.61
N ASP A 124 -6.02 -2.04 36.10
CA ASP A 124 -5.73 -2.01 37.54
C ASP A 124 -4.72 -0.88 37.85
N PRO A 125 -4.96 0.01 38.84
CA PRO A 125 -4.14 1.20 39.06
C PRO A 125 -3.09 1.07 40.19
N LEU A 126 -1.90 1.59 39.88
CA LEU A 126 -0.91 2.26 40.76
C LEU A 126 -0.24 1.48 41.91
N THR A 127 1.10 1.40 41.85
CA THR A 127 1.96 1.90 42.93
C THR A 127 3.38 2.18 42.42
N SER A 128 3.81 3.43 42.58
CA SER A 128 5.12 3.98 42.26
C SER A 128 6.02 4.00 43.49
N THR A 129 7.29 3.60 43.35
CA THR A 129 8.40 4.16 44.13
C THR A 129 9.72 4.10 43.35
N SER A 130 10.24 5.30 43.08
CA SER A 130 11.61 5.76 42.78
C SER A 130 12.72 5.00 43.54
N SER A 131 14.00 4.82 43.14
CA SER A 131 15.02 5.56 42.37
C SER A 131 16.29 4.63 42.32
N PRO A 132 17.53 5.10 42.01
CA PRO A 132 18.09 5.65 40.77
C PRO A 132 19.33 4.83 40.29
N LEU A 133 19.95 5.24 39.17
CA LEU A 133 21.38 5.12 38.78
C LEU A 133 21.71 4.42 37.44
N THR A 134 22.61 5.13 36.76
CA THR A 134 23.74 4.66 35.93
C THR A 134 23.45 3.95 34.62
N SER A 135 23.67 4.72 33.56
CA SER A 135 24.08 4.28 32.23
C SER A 135 25.34 3.42 32.27
N GLU A 136 25.22 2.17 31.85
CA GLU A 136 26.30 1.43 31.20
C GLU A 136 25.78 0.82 29.88
N PRO A 137 26.67 0.61 28.88
CA PRO A 137 26.30 0.19 27.54
C PRO A 137 25.92 -1.30 27.51
N ASP A 138 24.87 -1.63 26.76
CA ASP A 138 24.51 -3.03 26.47
C ASP A 138 25.67 -3.74 25.74
N PRO A 139 25.92 -5.04 26.02
CA PRO A 139 26.97 -5.79 25.37
C PRO A 139 26.63 -6.05 23.90
N GLU A 140 27.61 -5.86 23.03
CA GLU A 140 27.56 -6.17 21.59
C GLU A 140 26.96 -7.56 21.31
N PRO A 141 26.10 -7.71 20.30
CA PRO A 141 25.73 -9.02 19.77
C PRO A 141 26.98 -9.70 19.19
N GLU A 142 27.15 -11.00 19.44
CA GLU A 142 28.15 -11.79 18.72
C GLU A 142 27.89 -11.72 17.20
N PRO A 143 28.95 -11.57 16.37
CA PRO A 143 28.78 -11.45 14.93
C PRO A 143 28.37 -12.81 14.34
N GLU A 144 27.08 -12.93 13.99
CA GLU A 144 26.69 -13.81 12.89
C GLU A 144 27.29 -13.22 11.58
N PRO A 145 27.50 -14.02 10.52
CA PRO A 145 28.19 -13.53 9.32
C PRO A 145 27.35 -12.45 8.61
N GLU A 146 27.54 -11.20 9.00
CA GLU A 146 26.87 -10.01 8.47
C GLU A 146 27.33 -9.72 7.04
N GLN A 147 28.58 -10.05 6.69
CA GLN A 147 29.15 -9.79 5.36
C GLN A 147 28.33 -10.41 4.22
N ASP A 148 27.91 -11.67 4.31
CA ASP A 148 27.20 -12.33 3.21
C ASP A 148 25.78 -11.76 2.99
N LEU A 149 25.08 -11.36 4.06
CA LEU A 149 23.73 -10.79 3.95
C LEU A 149 23.79 -9.32 3.51
N GLU A 150 24.73 -8.57 4.03
CA GLU A 150 24.93 -7.16 3.71
C GLU A 150 25.48 -7.01 2.29
N ASP A 151 26.42 -7.86 1.86
CA ASP A 151 26.89 -7.93 0.47
C ASP A 151 25.80 -8.39 -0.49
N SER A 152 24.91 -9.31 -0.08
CA SER A 152 23.78 -9.73 -0.92
C SER A 152 22.73 -8.62 -1.06
N VAL A 153 22.39 -7.92 0.03
CA VAL A 153 21.47 -6.77 -0.01
C VAL A 153 22.08 -5.62 -0.81
N ASN A 154 23.37 -5.34 -0.66
CA ASN A 154 24.09 -4.33 -1.42
C ASN A 154 24.20 -4.71 -2.90
N ALA A 155 24.47 -5.97 -3.23
CA ALA A 155 24.50 -6.47 -4.60
C ALA A 155 23.12 -6.43 -5.28
N ILE A 156 22.05 -6.77 -4.57
CA ILE A 156 20.68 -6.64 -5.06
C ILE A 156 20.31 -5.17 -5.24
N THR A 157 20.70 -4.30 -4.31
CA THR A 157 20.47 -2.86 -4.39
C THR A 157 21.22 -2.26 -5.58
N GLN A 158 22.46 -2.67 -5.81
CA GLN A 158 23.27 -2.25 -6.95
C GLN A 158 22.69 -2.78 -8.28
N ASP A 159 22.23 -4.02 -8.33
CA ASP A 159 21.57 -4.63 -9.49
C ASP A 159 20.22 -3.95 -9.81
N LEU A 160 19.50 -3.47 -8.79
CA LEU A 160 18.31 -2.62 -8.94
C LEU A 160 18.66 -1.19 -9.37
N GLN A 161 19.75 -0.61 -8.88
CA GLN A 161 20.22 0.70 -9.37
C GLN A 161 20.62 0.63 -10.86
N ASN A 162 21.12 -0.52 -11.30
CA ASN A 162 21.46 -0.80 -12.70
C ASN A 162 20.23 -1.18 -13.55
N MET A 163 19.06 -1.36 -12.94
CA MET A 163 17.80 -1.63 -13.63
C MET A 163 17.27 -0.33 -14.26
N VAL A 164 17.59 -0.09 -15.53
CA VAL A 164 17.07 1.04 -16.31
C VAL A 164 15.62 0.78 -16.75
N VAL A 165 14.72 0.66 -15.79
CA VAL A 165 13.37 1.20 -15.96
C VAL A 165 13.50 2.68 -15.66
N HIS A 166 12.82 3.55 -16.38
CA HIS A 166 12.75 4.97 -16.03
C HIS A 166 11.94 5.22 -14.73
N PHE A 167 12.11 4.39 -13.71
CA PHE A 167 11.79 4.77 -12.34
C PHE A 167 13.05 5.42 -11.80
N SER A 168 13.10 6.75 -11.86
CA SER A 168 14.04 7.55 -11.07
C SER A 168 14.13 7.00 -9.64
N ASN A 169 15.25 7.15 -8.92
CA ASN A 169 15.55 6.71 -7.53
C ASN A 169 14.41 6.91 -6.49
N ARG A 170 13.27 6.28 -6.70
CA ARG A 170 11.99 6.53 -6.04
C ARG A 170 11.69 5.35 -5.16
N HIS A 171 11.23 5.66 -3.96
CA HIS A 171 10.86 4.64 -3.01
C HIS A 171 9.54 3.96 -3.43
N PHE A 172 9.56 2.63 -3.42
CA PHE A 172 8.38 1.77 -3.50
C PHE A 172 8.34 0.89 -2.25
N GLY A 173 7.15 0.76 -1.65
CA GLY A 173 6.99 -0.05 -0.46
C GLY A 173 7.12 -1.55 -0.76
N LYS A 174 7.46 -2.34 0.26
CA LYS A 174 7.59 -3.81 0.13
C LYS A 174 6.27 -4.50 -0.29
N SER A 175 5.13 -3.89 -0.01
CA SER A 175 3.80 -4.35 -0.40
C SER A 175 3.34 -3.90 -1.80
N SER A 176 4.14 -3.10 -2.50
CA SER A 176 3.81 -2.63 -3.85
C SER A 176 3.84 -3.76 -4.87
N TYR A 177 3.20 -3.56 -6.03
CA TYR A 177 3.34 -4.49 -7.16
C TYR A 177 4.81 -4.71 -7.55
N PHE A 178 5.63 -3.66 -7.43
CA PHE A 178 7.07 -3.74 -7.68
C PHE A 178 7.78 -4.61 -6.64
N GLY A 179 7.46 -4.42 -5.34
CA GLY A 179 8.01 -5.23 -4.25
C GLY A 179 7.62 -6.71 -4.38
N PHE A 180 6.39 -6.99 -4.82
CA PHE A 180 5.94 -8.34 -5.14
C PHE A 180 6.71 -8.95 -6.31
N LEU A 181 6.84 -8.23 -7.43
CA LEU A 181 7.58 -8.68 -8.61
C LEU A 181 9.05 -8.96 -8.28
N GLN A 182 9.69 -8.08 -7.51
CA GLN A 182 11.05 -8.27 -7.03
C GLN A 182 11.17 -9.54 -6.18
N SER A 183 10.24 -9.75 -5.24
CA SER A 183 10.22 -10.95 -4.38
C SER A 183 10.05 -12.23 -5.21
N ALA A 184 9.23 -12.20 -6.26
CA ALA A 184 9.03 -13.32 -7.17
C ALA A 184 10.28 -13.64 -8.01
N ILE A 185 10.97 -12.62 -8.54
CA ILE A 185 12.23 -12.78 -9.28
C ILE A 185 13.31 -13.39 -8.39
N VAL A 186 13.43 -12.90 -7.15
CA VAL A 186 14.37 -13.44 -6.17
C VAL A 186 14.05 -14.91 -5.86
N ALA A 187 12.78 -15.26 -5.65
CA ALA A 187 12.37 -16.63 -5.37
C ALA A 187 12.63 -17.63 -6.53
N GLN A 188 12.64 -17.16 -7.79
CA GLN A 188 12.99 -18.00 -8.94
C GLN A 188 14.51 -18.25 -9.10
N GLY A 189 15.35 -17.35 -8.58
CA GLY A 189 16.81 -17.45 -8.64
C GLY A 189 17.43 -18.51 -7.71
N ASP A 190 16.69 -18.99 -6.71
CA ASP A 190 17.13 -19.96 -5.70
C ASP A 190 17.22 -21.42 -6.22
N ASN A 191 17.11 -21.62 -7.54
CA ASN A 191 17.20 -22.94 -8.18
C ASN A 191 18.62 -23.42 -8.51
N GLY A 192 19.67 -22.73 -8.03
CA GLY A 192 21.07 -23.17 -8.17
C GLY A 192 21.68 -22.92 -9.56
N LEU A 193 20.98 -22.19 -10.43
CA LEU A 193 21.54 -21.65 -11.68
C LEU A 193 22.11 -20.26 -11.41
N ALA A 194 23.22 -19.91 -12.06
CA ALA A 194 23.83 -18.59 -11.94
C ALA A 194 22.78 -17.49 -12.16
N ARG A 195 22.58 -16.65 -11.14
CA ARG A 195 21.59 -15.58 -11.14
C ARG A 195 21.88 -14.62 -12.30
N PRO A 196 21.01 -14.51 -13.33
CA PRO A 196 21.15 -13.40 -14.26
C PRO A 196 20.88 -12.10 -13.49
N PRO A 197 21.63 -11.02 -13.75
CA PRO A 197 21.33 -9.70 -13.20
C PRO A 197 19.85 -9.36 -13.45
N THR A 198 19.16 -8.82 -12.47
CA THR A 198 17.75 -8.38 -12.57
C THR A 198 17.61 -7.45 -13.78
N ALA A 199 18.59 -6.57 -13.99
CA ALA A 199 18.69 -5.72 -15.18
C ALA A 199 18.67 -6.51 -16.50
N ALA A 200 19.33 -7.67 -16.58
CA ALA A 200 19.37 -8.51 -17.78
C ALA A 200 18.04 -9.23 -18.07
N VAL A 201 17.28 -9.59 -17.03
CA VAL A 201 15.92 -10.13 -17.18
C VAL A 201 14.99 -9.05 -17.72
N PHE A 202 14.99 -7.85 -17.13
CA PHE A 202 14.16 -6.75 -17.60
C PHE A 202 14.55 -6.23 -18.97
N ALA A 203 15.84 -6.21 -19.33
CA ALA A 203 16.30 -5.84 -20.67
C ALA A 203 15.67 -6.72 -21.76
N ARG A 204 15.38 -8.00 -21.47
CA ARG A 204 14.70 -8.91 -22.40
C ARG A 204 13.22 -8.61 -22.60
N PHE A 205 12.56 -8.04 -21.60
CA PHE A 205 11.13 -7.71 -21.63
C PHE A 205 10.86 -6.21 -21.82
N LYS A 206 11.91 -5.40 -21.93
CA LYS A 206 11.81 -3.95 -22.15
C LYS A 206 11.15 -3.71 -23.50
N ARG A 207 10.01 -3.01 -23.49
CA ARG A 207 9.35 -2.51 -24.70
C ARG A 207 9.85 -1.09 -24.97
N PRO A 208 10.72 -0.86 -25.95
CA PRO A 208 11.36 0.44 -26.17
C PRO A 208 10.34 1.58 -26.33
N GLU A 209 9.19 1.29 -26.93
CA GLU A 209 8.11 2.24 -27.20
C GLU A 209 7.43 2.75 -25.93
N LEU A 210 7.48 1.97 -24.84
CA LEU A 210 6.83 2.26 -23.56
C LEU A 210 7.82 2.71 -22.47
N TRP A 211 9.10 2.34 -22.62
CA TRP A 211 10.10 2.50 -21.57
C TRP A 211 11.05 3.65 -21.82
N ASN A 212 11.19 4.11 -23.06
CA ASN A 212 11.98 5.29 -23.36
C ASN A 212 11.11 6.53 -23.27
N GLU A 213 11.67 7.61 -22.73
CA GLU A 213 11.00 8.90 -22.71
C GLU A 213 10.80 9.42 -24.14
N ALA A 214 9.55 9.63 -24.53
CA ALA A 214 9.21 10.14 -25.85
C ALA A 214 9.41 11.67 -25.91
N PRO A 215 9.67 12.26 -27.09
CA PRO A 215 9.95 13.70 -27.23
C PRO A 215 8.84 14.59 -26.66
N TRP A 216 7.58 14.19 -26.82
CA TRP A 216 6.41 14.92 -26.31
C TRP A 216 6.26 14.88 -24.78
N GLN A 217 6.98 13.98 -24.10
CA GLN A 217 6.97 13.86 -22.64
C GLN A 217 7.96 14.82 -21.96
N ARG A 218 8.96 15.31 -22.71
CA ARG A 218 10.04 16.19 -22.19
C ARG A 218 9.58 17.62 -21.86
N ILE A 219 8.31 17.94 -22.07
CA ILE A 219 7.76 19.29 -21.93
C ILE A 219 7.07 19.42 -20.57
N CYS A 220 7.87 19.27 -19.51
CA CYS A 220 7.51 19.71 -18.14
C CYS A 220 8.26 20.98 -17.72
N GLN A 221 9.02 21.62 -18.63
CA GLN A 221 9.42 23.00 -18.42
C GLN A 221 8.13 23.81 -18.45
N GLY A 222 7.82 24.49 -17.34
CA GLY A 222 6.48 24.97 -17.01
C GLY A 222 5.78 25.70 -18.16
N PRO A 223 4.43 25.73 -18.14
CA PRO A 223 3.68 26.39 -19.20
C PRO A 223 4.25 27.78 -19.40
N ASP A 224 4.43 28.17 -20.66
CA ASP A 224 4.79 29.54 -20.97
C ASP A 224 3.60 30.40 -20.55
N ILE A 225 3.66 30.95 -19.34
CA ILE A 225 2.53 31.52 -18.59
C ILE A 225 1.89 32.70 -19.38
N GLY A 226 2.58 33.20 -20.40
CA GLY A 226 2.12 34.25 -21.31
C GLY A 226 1.49 33.81 -22.64
N HIS A 227 1.59 32.54 -23.06
CA HIS A 227 1.02 32.13 -24.36
C HIS A 227 -0.49 31.83 -24.28
N PRO A 228 -1.25 32.18 -25.33
CA PRO A 228 -2.66 31.78 -25.45
C PRO A 228 -2.82 30.25 -25.47
N LEU A 229 -3.88 29.75 -24.84
CA LEU A 229 -4.23 28.34 -24.89
C LEU A 229 -4.74 27.98 -26.29
N LEU A 230 -4.21 26.88 -26.84
CA LEU A 230 -4.60 26.30 -28.12
C LEU A 230 -5.60 25.18 -27.89
N PHE A 231 -6.84 25.43 -28.28
CA PHE A 231 -7.94 24.46 -28.21
C PHE A 231 -8.11 23.72 -29.54
N PRO A 232 -8.69 22.50 -29.54
CA PRO A 232 -9.09 21.81 -30.76
C PRO A 232 -10.08 22.62 -31.61
N GLU A 233 -10.20 22.32 -32.91
CA GLU A 233 -11.31 22.88 -33.69
C GLU A 233 -12.66 22.46 -33.10
N ILE A 234 -13.70 23.27 -33.30
CA ILE A 234 -14.96 23.14 -32.56
C ILE A 234 -15.64 21.77 -32.71
N ASP A 235 -15.53 21.15 -33.88
CA ASP A 235 -16.05 19.82 -34.15
C ASP A 235 -15.30 18.74 -33.36
N LEU A 236 -13.97 18.83 -33.32
CA LEU A 236 -13.12 17.95 -32.54
C LEU A 236 -13.31 18.18 -31.03
N LEU A 237 -13.41 19.44 -30.59
CA LEU A 237 -13.67 19.79 -29.20
C LEU A 237 -14.96 19.11 -28.72
N HIS A 238 -16.08 19.30 -29.41
CA HIS A 238 -17.35 18.68 -29.04
C HIS A 238 -17.28 17.14 -29.05
N SER A 239 -16.59 16.55 -30.04
CA SER A 239 -16.37 15.11 -30.11
C SER A 239 -15.60 14.59 -28.88
N LEU A 240 -14.50 15.25 -28.51
CA LEU A 240 -13.70 14.90 -27.34
C LEU A 240 -14.47 15.10 -26.02
N VAL A 241 -15.22 16.18 -25.88
CA VAL A 241 -16.08 16.40 -24.70
C VAL A 241 -17.09 15.27 -24.56
N ALA A 242 -17.77 14.87 -25.65
CA ALA A 242 -18.71 13.76 -25.62
C ALA A 242 -18.01 12.43 -25.24
N LEU A 243 -16.83 12.16 -25.81
CA LEU A 243 -16.04 10.98 -25.47
C LEU A 243 -15.60 10.96 -24.00
N PHE A 244 -15.25 12.11 -23.42
CA PHE A 244 -14.92 12.22 -22.00
C PHE A 244 -16.10 11.80 -21.12
N PHE A 245 -17.28 12.39 -21.35
CA PHE A 245 -18.46 12.12 -20.55
C PHE A 245 -18.97 10.69 -20.71
N ASN A 246 -18.81 10.08 -21.88
CA ASN A 246 -19.28 8.73 -22.15
C ASN A 246 -18.33 7.63 -21.64
N ASN A 247 -17.01 7.90 -21.52
CA ASN A 247 -16.02 6.87 -21.17
C ASN A 247 -15.39 7.04 -19.78
N PHE A 248 -15.26 8.28 -19.28
CA PHE A 248 -14.52 8.56 -18.04
C PHE A 248 -15.40 9.08 -16.92
N ASN A 249 -16.21 10.11 -17.19
CA ASN A 249 -17.04 10.75 -16.17
C ASN A 249 -18.11 9.79 -15.60
N VAL A 250 -18.43 8.70 -16.30
CA VAL A 250 -19.33 7.64 -15.78
C VAL A 250 -18.69 6.88 -14.61
N LEU A 251 -17.38 6.62 -14.66
CA LEU A 251 -16.68 5.83 -13.64
C LEU A 251 -16.27 6.68 -12.44
N LEU A 252 -15.89 7.92 -12.70
CA LEU A 252 -15.49 8.89 -11.69
C LEU A 252 -16.11 10.22 -12.07
N PRO A 253 -17.35 10.47 -11.60
CA PRO A 253 -18.12 11.66 -11.95
C PRO A 253 -17.45 12.86 -11.29
N LEU A 254 -16.68 13.60 -12.08
CA LEU A 254 -15.96 14.78 -11.62
C LEU A 254 -16.67 16.07 -12.04
N LEU A 255 -17.22 16.07 -13.26
CA LEU A 255 -17.84 17.23 -13.88
C LEU A 255 -19.35 16.98 -14.03
N HIS A 256 -20.13 18.05 -13.92
CA HIS A 256 -21.56 18.04 -14.20
C HIS A 256 -21.75 18.38 -15.68
N ARG A 257 -22.20 17.41 -16.49
CA ARG A 257 -22.22 17.52 -17.95
C ARG A 257 -22.99 18.74 -18.46
N PRO A 258 -24.24 19.01 -18.01
CA PRO A 258 -25.00 20.17 -18.47
C PRO A 258 -24.30 21.50 -18.19
N THR A 259 -23.72 21.67 -17.00
CA THR A 259 -23.00 22.90 -16.64
C THR A 259 -21.73 23.05 -17.48
N PHE A 260 -20.96 21.98 -17.65
CA PHE A 260 -19.73 22.02 -18.41
C PHE A 260 -19.96 22.36 -19.89
N GLU A 261 -20.87 21.66 -20.55
CA GLU A 261 -21.20 21.90 -21.98
C GLU A 261 -21.75 23.32 -22.18
N ARG A 262 -22.59 23.82 -21.27
CA ARG A 262 -23.10 25.21 -21.28
C ARG A 262 -21.97 26.23 -21.14
N SER A 263 -21.01 26.00 -20.25
CA SER A 263 -19.84 26.87 -20.07
C SER A 263 -18.90 26.86 -21.29
N VAL A 264 -18.72 25.70 -21.93
CA VAL A 264 -17.95 25.60 -23.18
C VAL A 264 -18.65 26.36 -24.31
N ALA A 265 -19.96 26.17 -24.48
CA ALA A 265 -20.76 26.86 -25.50
C ALA A 265 -20.80 28.39 -25.30
N ALA A 266 -20.77 28.84 -24.04
CA ALA A 266 -20.65 30.27 -23.69
C ALA A 266 -19.24 30.85 -23.90
N GLY A 267 -18.26 30.04 -24.31
CA GLY A 267 -16.89 30.50 -24.54
C GLY A 267 -16.08 30.76 -23.26
N LEU A 268 -16.53 30.25 -22.10
CA LEU A 268 -15.85 30.51 -20.82
C LEU A 268 -14.38 30.09 -20.85
N HIS A 269 -14.05 29.01 -21.55
CA HIS A 269 -12.69 28.47 -21.69
C HIS A 269 -11.72 29.40 -22.43
N LEU A 270 -12.24 30.39 -23.17
CA LEU A 270 -11.46 31.41 -23.87
C LEU A 270 -11.14 32.61 -22.98
N HIS A 271 -11.85 32.79 -21.86
CA HIS A 271 -11.77 33.97 -21.00
C HIS A 271 -11.30 33.64 -19.58
N ASP A 272 -11.67 32.48 -19.05
CA ASP A 272 -11.21 31.94 -17.78
C ASP A 272 -10.13 30.88 -18.04
N ARG A 273 -8.88 31.22 -17.70
CA ARG A 273 -7.72 30.34 -17.94
C ARG A 273 -7.79 29.06 -17.11
N SER A 274 -8.33 29.11 -15.89
CA SER A 274 -8.47 27.93 -15.03
C SER A 274 -9.47 26.95 -15.62
N PHE A 275 -10.62 27.45 -16.09
CA PHE A 275 -11.56 26.61 -16.82
C PHE A 275 -10.99 26.12 -18.17
N GLY A 276 -10.22 26.95 -18.87
CA GLY A 276 -9.49 26.57 -20.08
C GLY A 276 -8.56 25.38 -19.87
N PHE A 277 -7.83 25.33 -18.76
CA PHE A 277 -7.01 24.16 -18.41
C PHE A 277 -7.86 22.90 -18.17
N VAL A 278 -9.02 23.03 -17.51
CA VAL A 278 -9.94 21.91 -17.31
C VAL A 278 -10.43 21.37 -18.67
N VAL A 279 -10.79 22.24 -19.61
CA VAL A 279 -11.21 21.84 -20.96
C VAL A 279 -10.08 21.12 -21.71
N LEU A 280 -8.85 21.63 -21.68
CA LEU A 280 -7.71 20.96 -22.30
C LEU A 280 -7.41 19.60 -21.66
N ALA A 281 -7.56 19.49 -20.34
CA ALA A 281 -7.39 18.22 -19.63
C ALA A 281 -8.47 17.21 -20.02
N VAL A 282 -9.73 17.65 -20.17
CA VAL A 282 -10.84 16.85 -20.71
C VAL A 282 -10.51 16.36 -22.11
N CYS A 283 -10.02 17.23 -23.00
CA CYS A 283 -9.59 16.85 -24.35
C CYS A 283 -8.46 15.82 -24.30
N ALA A 284 -7.42 16.04 -23.49
CA ALA A 284 -6.28 15.14 -23.35
C ALA A 284 -6.70 13.74 -22.89
N VAL A 285 -7.56 13.65 -21.88
CA VAL A 285 -8.09 12.38 -21.36
C VAL A 285 -8.93 11.67 -22.42
N ALA A 286 -9.78 12.40 -23.15
CA ALA A 286 -10.64 11.85 -24.18
C ALA A 286 -9.91 11.39 -25.45
N SER A 287 -8.76 12.00 -25.78
CA SER A 287 -8.04 11.75 -27.04
C SER A 287 -7.74 10.27 -27.29
N ARG A 288 -7.56 9.46 -26.24
CA ARG A 288 -7.31 8.02 -26.38
C ARG A 288 -8.51 7.18 -26.85
N HIS A 289 -9.72 7.77 -26.85
CA HIS A 289 -10.95 7.18 -27.39
C HIS A 289 -11.37 7.83 -28.72
N SER A 290 -10.50 8.66 -29.30
CA SER A 290 -10.74 9.31 -30.58
C SER A 290 -9.77 8.78 -31.63
N ASP A 291 -10.30 8.38 -32.78
CA ASP A 291 -9.50 7.99 -33.94
C ASP A 291 -9.12 9.19 -34.82
N ASP A 292 -9.46 10.42 -34.41
CA ASP A 292 -9.18 11.63 -35.18
C ASP A 292 -7.67 11.95 -35.12
N PRO A 293 -6.96 11.98 -36.27
CA PRO A 293 -5.51 12.18 -36.31
C PRO A 293 -5.08 13.55 -35.79
N ARG A 294 -5.97 14.55 -35.71
CA ARG A 294 -5.68 15.87 -35.12
C ARG A 294 -5.30 15.81 -33.64
N ASN A 295 -5.63 14.70 -32.95
CA ASN A 295 -5.22 14.45 -31.57
C ASN A 295 -3.78 13.99 -31.40
N LEU A 296 -3.13 13.55 -32.48
CA LEU A 296 -1.75 13.11 -32.43
C LEU A 296 -0.81 14.30 -32.25
N TRP A 297 0.34 14.02 -31.66
CA TRP A 297 1.41 15.01 -31.62
C TRP A 297 1.92 15.30 -33.05
N ASP A 298 2.24 16.56 -33.32
CA ASP A 298 2.64 16.97 -34.65
C ASP A 298 3.91 16.23 -35.10
N GLY A 299 3.86 15.61 -36.28
CA GLY A 299 4.99 14.87 -36.86
C GLY A 299 5.14 13.41 -36.38
N THR A 300 4.14 12.82 -35.71
CA THR A 300 4.14 11.38 -35.38
C THR A 300 2.80 10.72 -35.67
N THR A 301 2.83 9.41 -35.90
CA THR A 301 1.66 8.52 -36.00
C THR A 301 1.51 7.62 -34.78
N SER A 302 2.36 7.81 -33.76
CA SER A 302 2.35 6.97 -32.57
C SER A 302 1.09 7.20 -31.73
N PRO A 303 0.30 6.16 -31.44
CA PRO A 303 -0.88 6.30 -30.58
C PRO A 303 -0.52 6.71 -29.15
N TYR A 304 0.73 6.50 -28.71
CA TYR A 304 1.22 6.93 -27.39
C TYR A 304 1.38 8.46 -27.27
N SER A 305 1.24 9.18 -28.38
CA SER A 305 1.27 10.65 -28.42
C SER A 305 -0.11 11.29 -28.21
N LEU A 306 -1.20 10.51 -28.27
CA LEU A 306 -2.56 11.01 -28.15
C LEU A 306 -2.77 11.82 -26.87
N GLY A 307 -3.34 13.02 -27.03
CA GLY A 307 -3.68 13.91 -25.93
C GLY A 307 -2.52 14.75 -25.38
N TRP A 308 -1.26 14.40 -25.67
CA TRP A 308 -0.10 15.18 -25.21
C TRP A 308 -0.11 16.61 -25.77
N LYS A 309 -0.60 16.80 -27.00
CA LYS A 309 -0.75 18.13 -27.63
C LYS A 309 -1.60 19.10 -26.80
N TRP A 310 -2.63 18.57 -26.13
CA TRP A 310 -3.52 19.35 -25.26
C TRP A 310 -2.94 19.46 -23.85
N PHE A 311 -2.34 18.36 -23.36
CA PHE A 311 -1.83 18.26 -22.00
C PHE A 311 -0.61 19.13 -21.71
N THR A 312 0.33 19.29 -22.65
CA THR A 312 1.59 20.03 -22.41
C THR A 312 1.39 21.52 -22.13
N GLN A 313 0.21 22.06 -22.40
CA GLN A 313 -0.15 23.45 -22.11
C GLN A 313 -0.59 23.66 -20.65
N ILE A 314 -0.79 22.58 -19.89
CA ILE A 314 -1.41 22.58 -18.57
C ILE A 314 -0.33 22.60 -17.47
N PRO A 315 -0.40 23.53 -16.49
CA PRO A 315 0.47 23.47 -15.32
C PRO A 315 0.15 22.24 -14.47
N LEU A 316 1.17 21.46 -14.12
CA LEU A 316 1.04 20.40 -13.10
C LEU A 316 0.98 20.95 -11.67
N ILE A 317 1.58 22.13 -11.47
CA ILE A 317 1.66 22.83 -10.19
C ILE A 317 1.25 24.28 -10.44
N ARG A 318 0.37 24.81 -9.60
CA ARG A 318 -0.06 26.20 -9.68
C ARG A 318 1.12 27.14 -9.46
N GLY A 319 1.21 28.19 -10.28
CA GLY A 319 2.30 29.17 -10.20
C GLY A 319 2.19 30.14 -9.02
N ASN A 320 0.97 30.38 -8.51
CA ASN A 320 0.72 31.25 -7.36
C ASN A 320 0.01 30.50 -6.24
N PHE A 321 0.66 30.42 -5.07
CA PHE A 321 0.13 29.79 -3.87
C PHE A 321 -0.50 30.80 -2.89
N LEU A 322 -0.43 32.11 -3.18
CA LEU A 322 -1.03 33.15 -2.33
C LEU A 322 -2.54 33.28 -2.56
N ASP A 323 -2.99 32.99 -3.77
CA ASP A 323 -4.41 33.01 -4.10
C ASP A 323 -5.07 31.75 -3.54
N GLN A 324 -6.35 31.84 -3.15
CA GLN A 324 -7.11 30.66 -2.77
C GLN A 324 -7.28 29.71 -3.97
N PRO A 325 -7.18 28.38 -3.78
CA PRO A 325 -7.53 27.42 -4.83
C PRO A 325 -9.02 27.49 -5.15
N THR A 326 -9.36 27.20 -6.40
CA THR A 326 -10.71 27.14 -6.94
C THR A 326 -11.12 25.70 -7.20
N LEU A 327 -12.42 25.43 -7.36
CA LEU A 327 -12.90 24.10 -7.78
C LEU A 327 -12.22 23.61 -9.07
N TYR A 328 -11.91 24.50 -10.01
CA TYR A 328 -11.18 24.15 -11.23
C TYR A 328 -9.77 23.64 -10.94
N ASP A 329 -9.06 24.17 -9.94
CA ASP A 329 -7.73 23.68 -9.55
C ASP A 329 -7.81 22.23 -9.04
N ILE A 330 -8.81 21.91 -8.21
CA ILE A 330 -9.03 20.55 -7.70
C ILE A 330 -9.42 19.60 -8.85
N GLN A 331 -10.35 20.01 -9.71
CA GLN A 331 -10.76 19.23 -10.89
C GLN A 331 -9.58 18.99 -11.83
N LEU A 332 -8.72 19.98 -12.02
CA LEU A 332 -7.52 19.86 -12.83
C LEU A 332 -6.52 18.86 -12.23
N CYS A 333 -6.32 18.84 -10.90
CA CYS A 333 -5.52 17.81 -10.26
C CYS A 333 -6.03 16.39 -10.59
N VAL A 334 -7.34 16.17 -10.48
CA VAL A 334 -7.97 14.87 -10.79
C VAL A 334 -7.80 14.51 -12.28
N LEU A 335 -8.01 15.45 -13.19
CA LEU A 335 -7.88 15.21 -14.63
C LEU A 335 -6.42 14.97 -15.05
N ASN A 336 -5.47 15.70 -14.48
CA ASN A 336 -4.05 15.50 -14.71
C ASN A 336 -3.61 14.09 -14.31
N VAL A 337 -4.09 13.64 -13.16
CA VAL A 337 -3.87 12.27 -12.68
C VAL A 337 -4.49 11.25 -13.63
N TYR A 338 -5.71 11.49 -14.13
CA TYR A 338 -6.36 10.63 -15.10
C TYR A 338 -5.61 10.51 -16.42
N PHE A 339 -5.06 11.60 -16.93
CA PHE A 339 -4.27 11.56 -18.15
C PHE A 339 -2.97 10.78 -17.90
N LEU A 340 -2.15 11.24 -16.96
CA LEU A 340 -0.81 10.71 -16.74
C LEU A 340 -0.78 9.21 -16.39
N ARG A 341 -1.76 8.72 -15.62
CA ARG A 341 -1.88 7.27 -15.28
C ARG A 341 -2.10 6.37 -16.51
N THR A 342 -2.53 6.94 -17.64
CA THR A 342 -2.78 6.21 -18.89
C THR A 342 -1.62 6.30 -19.87
N THR A 343 -0.55 7.00 -19.50
CA THR A 343 0.66 7.19 -20.30
C THR A 343 1.85 6.43 -19.71
N SER A 344 2.99 6.46 -20.39
CA SER A 344 4.27 5.97 -19.84
C SER A 344 4.94 6.93 -18.85
N ALA A 345 4.31 8.05 -18.48
CA ALA A 345 4.82 9.03 -17.52
C ALA A 345 3.95 9.20 -16.26
N PRO A 346 3.58 8.12 -15.53
CA PRO A 346 2.70 8.21 -14.36
C PRO A 346 3.40 8.79 -13.12
N ASP A 347 4.69 9.11 -13.20
CA ASP A 347 5.54 9.42 -12.06
C ASP A 347 5.00 10.55 -11.16
N ALA A 348 4.44 11.61 -11.73
CA ALA A 348 3.98 12.76 -10.94
C ALA A 348 2.64 12.53 -10.19
N VAL A 349 1.88 11.49 -10.53
CA VAL A 349 0.47 11.37 -10.14
C VAL A 349 0.25 11.34 -8.63
N TRP A 350 1.08 10.62 -7.87
CA TRP A 350 0.94 10.53 -6.42
C TRP A 350 1.13 11.90 -5.74
N THR A 351 2.09 12.69 -6.23
CA THR A 351 2.33 14.05 -5.73
C THR A 351 1.18 15.00 -6.09
N ILE A 352 0.65 14.91 -7.31
CA ILE A 352 -0.48 15.74 -7.77
C ILE A 352 -1.74 15.44 -6.94
N VAL A 353 -2.00 14.17 -6.61
CA VAL A 353 -3.10 13.80 -5.71
C VAL A 353 -2.92 14.45 -4.33
N GLY A 354 -1.71 14.38 -3.77
CA GLY A 354 -1.39 15.03 -2.50
C GLY A 354 -1.64 16.54 -2.52
N LEU A 355 -1.26 17.22 -3.62
CA LEU A 355 -1.53 18.65 -3.83
C LEU A 355 -3.04 18.93 -3.87
N GLY A 356 -3.80 18.15 -4.66
CA GLY A 356 -5.26 18.30 -4.76
C GLY A 356 -5.96 18.14 -3.41
N ILE A 357 -5.52 17.19 -2.59
CA ILE A 357 -6.08 16.97 -1.25
C ILE A 357 -5.82 18.17 -0.33
N ARG A 358 -4.61 18.75 -0.39
CA ARG A 358 -4.30 19.97 0.39
C ARG A 358 -5.16 21.15 -0.05
N HIS A 359 -5.37 21.34 -1.35
CA HIS A 359 -6.28 22.37 -1.85
C HIS A 359 -7.74 22.14 -1.45
N ALA A 360 -8.22 20.89 -1.52
CA ALA A 360 -9.57 20.56 -1.06
C ALA A 360 -9.74 20.76 0.45
N GLN A 361 -8.68 20.51 1.24
CA GLN A 361 -8.65 20.81 2.67
C GLN A 361 -8.71 22.32 2.94
N GLU A 362 -7.92 23.11 2.23
CA GLU A 362 -7.91 24.58 2.32
C GLU A 362 -9.28 25.20 1.98
N MET A 363 -9.98 24.66 0.99
CA MET A 363 -11.34 25.06 0.64
C MET A 363 -12.42 24.55 1.62
N GLY A 364 -12.06 23.71 2.59
CA GLY A 364 -13.02 23.11 3.51
C GLY A 364 -13.92 22.04 2.89
N MET A 365 -13.58 21.49 1.72
CA MET A 365 -14.40 20.47 1.03
C MET A 365 -14.49 19.15 1.81
N HIS A 366 -13.55 18.89 2.71
CA HIS A 366 -13.52 17.68 3.54
C HIS A 366 -14.56 17.71 4.68
N ARG A 367 -15.24 18.84 4.88
CA ARG A 367 -16.18 19.05 5.99
C ARG A 367 -17.64 18.95 5.56
N LYS A 368 -18.44 18.31 6.41
CA LYS A 368 -19.90 18.31 6.28
C LYS A 368 -20.47 19.72 6.47
N LYS A 369 -21.39 20.10 5.59
CA LYS A 369 -22.12 21.37 5.68
C LYS A 369 -23.17 21.31 6.81
N PRO A 370 -23.56 22.47 7.38
CA PRO A 370 -24.65 22.56 8.36
C PRO A 370 -25.97 21.95 7.86
N LYS A 371 -26.83 21.46 8.76
CA LYS A 371 -28.09 20.77 8.39
C LYS A 371 -29.11 21.66 7.67
N ASP A 372 -29.03 22.96 7.89
CA ASP A 372 -29.87 24.00 7.29
C ASP A 372 -29.33 24.52 5.95
N HIS A 373 -28.11 24.11 5.55
CA HIS A 373 -27.53 24.45 4.27
C HIS A 373 -28.30 23.81 3.12
N LYS A 374 -28.69 24.61 2.13
CA LYS A 374 -29.34 24.11 0.91
C LYS A 374 -28.28 23.57 -0.04
N HIS A 375 -28.37 22.27 -0.36
CA HIS A 375 -27.45 21.61 -1.29
C HIS A 375 -27.47 22.26 -2.67
N THR A 376 -26.30 22.63 -3.18
CA THR A 376 -26.13 23.27 -4.50
C THR A 376 -25.34 22.37 -5.46
N ILE A 377 -25.35 22.74 -6.76
CA ILE A 377 -24.54 22.07 -7.80
C ILE A 377 -23.05 22.19 -7.46
N GLU A 378 -22.62 23.34 -6.96
CA GLU A 378 -21.22 23.55 -6.57
C GLU A 378 -20.83 22.69 -5.36
N ASP A 379 -21.71 22.54 -4.37
CA ASP A 379 -21.46 21.64 -3.23
C ASP A 379 -21.28 20.19 -3.70
N GLU A 380 -22.14 19.71 -4.61
CA GLU A 380 -22.04 18.36 -5.14
C GLU A 380 -20.79 18.16 -6.01
N LEU A 381 -20.40 19.16 -6.80
CA LEU A 381 -19.15 19.13 -7.56
C LEU A 381 -17.92 19.11 -6.64
N CYS A 382 -17.92 19.90 -5.57
CA CYS A 382 -16.88 19.85 -4.54
C CYS A 382 -16.81 18.48 -3.87
N ASN A 383 -17.98 17.91 -3.54
CA ASN A 383 -18.09 16.58 -2.94
C ASN A 383 -17.51 15.49 -3.87
N ARG A 384 -17.96 15.48 -5.12
CA ARG A 384 -17.46 14.59 -6.18
C ARG A 384 -15.95 14.73 -6.40
N ALA A 385 -15.43 15.95 -6.45
CA ALA A 385 -14.00 16.21 -6.63
C ALA A 385 -13.16 15.74 -5.42
N PHE A 386 -13.64 15.97 -4.20
CA PHE A 386 -12.98 15.50 -2.99
C PHE A 386 -12.92 13.96 -2.94
N TRP A 387 -14.05 13.28 -3.13
CA TRP A 387 -14.06 11.81 -3.13
C TRP A 387 -13.25 11.20 -4.27
N SER A 388 -13.18 11.88 -5.41
CA SER A 388 -12.32 11.48 -6.52
C SER A 388 -10.84 11.46 -6.10
N LEU A 389 -10.40 12.48 -5.37
CA LEU A 389 -9.06 12.54 -4.80
C LEU A 389 -8.82 11.45 -3.74
N VAL A 390 -9.79 11.20 -2.85
CA VAL A 390 -9.70 10.14 -1.83
C VAL A 390 -9.50 8.77 -2.48
N VAL A 391 -10.32 8.44 -3.48
CA VAL A 391 -10.22 7.20 -4.25
C VAL A 391 -8.87 7.10 -4.97
N MET A 392 -8.39 8.18 -5.58
CA MET A 392 -7.08 8.21 -6.24
C MET A 392 -5.92 8.02 -5.26
N ASP A 393 -5.95 8.69 -4.11
CA ASP A 393 -4.92 8.58 -3.07
C ASP A 393 -4.80 7.14 -2.59
N PHE A 394 -5.94 6.54 -2.25
CA PHE A 394 -6.00 5.15 -1.83
C PHE A 394 -5.46 4.18 -2.90
N THR A 395 -5.96 4.27 -4.14
CA THR A 395 -5.56 3.34 -5.21
C THR A 395 -4.07 3.43 -5.55
N MET A 396 -3.52 4.65 -5.54
CA MET A 396 -2.10 4.88 -5.79
C MET A 396 -1.24 4.45 -4.62
N SER A 397 -1.67 4.73 -3.41
CA SER A 397 -0.95 4.36 -2.18
C SER A 397 -0.84 2.83 -2.06
N ILE A 398 -1.90 2.09 -2.38
CA ILE A 398 -1.82 0.63 -2.52
C ILE A 398 -0.87 0.24 -3.65
N GLY A 399 -1.04 0.78 -4.86
CA GLY A 399 -0.25 0.37 -6.02
C GLY A 399 1.26 0.58 -5.85
N PHE A 400 1.64 1.71 -5.24
CA PHE A 400 3.04 2.07 -4.96
C PHE A 400 3.57 1.55 -3.62
N GLY A 401 2.71 0.95 -2.78
CA GLY A 401 3.06 0.58 -1.41
C GLY A 401 3.46 1.78 -0.55
N ARG A 402 2.92 2.97 -0.84
CA ARG A 402 3.18 4.22 -0.12
C ARG A 402 2.05 4.49 0.88
N PRO A 403 2.29 5.26 1.95
CA PRO A 403 1.21 5.71 2.82
C PRO A 403 0.23 6.62 2.06
N SER A 404 -1.06 6.44 2.34
CA SER A 404 -2.11 7.41 1.96
C SER A 404 -1.90 8.73 2.69
N ILE A 405 -2.14 9.86 2.01
CA ILE A 405 -2.14 11.16 2.68
C ILE A 405 -3.48 11.45 3.38
N THR A 406 -4.57 10.85 2.89
CA THR A 406 -5.88 10.93 3.53
C THR A 406 -5.95 10.01 4.75
N ASN A 407 -6.51 10.54 5.84
CA ASN A 407 -6.91 9.75 6.99
C ASN A 407 -8.43 9.85 7.11
N PRO A 408 -9.16 8.73 7.24
CA PRO A 408 -10.60 8.72 7.51
C PRO A 408 -11.05 9.54 8.74
N ASN A 409 -10.13 9.88 9.65
CA ASN A 409 -10.42 10.77 10.78
C ASN A 409 -10.36 12.26 10.42
N ASP A 410 -9.86 12.62 9.23
CA ASP A 410 -9.63 14.01 8.82
C ASP A 410 -10.78 14.58 7.97
N TYR A 411 -11.83 13.79 7.68
CA TYR A 411 -13.00 14.24 6.92
C TYR A 411 -14.29 13.63 7.46
N ASP A 412 -15.39 14.38 7.32
CA ASP A 412 -16.74 13.97 7.73
C ASP A 412 -17.80 14.26 6.66
N ILE A 413 -17.37 14.64 5.45
CA ILE A 413 -18.24 14.86 4.29
C ILE A 413 -18.99 13.58 3.89
N ASP A 414 -20.27 13.74 3.55
CA ASP A 414 -21.11 12.65 3.07
C ASP A 414 -20.67 12.16 1.68
N PHE A 415 -20.96 10.89 1.35
CA PHE A 415 -20.74 10.39 -0.01
C PHE A 415 -21.50 11.21 -1.07
N PRO A 416 -21.03 11.21 -2.34
CA PRO A 416 -21.74 11.86 -3.44
C PRO A 416 -23.17 11.35 -3.58
N VAL A 417 -24.07 12.23 -4.02
CA VAL A 417 -25.50 11.90 -4.18
C VAL A 417 -25.68 10.91 -5.34
N GLU A 418 -26.50 9.87 -5.11
CA GLU A 418 -26.88 8.88 -6.13
C GLU A 418 -27.96 9.45 -7.07
N CYS A 419 -27.64 10.53 -7.77
CA CYS A 419 -28.53 11.21 -8.70
C CYS A 419 -27.79 11.57 -9.98
N ASP A 420 -28.38 11.21 -11.13
CA ASP A 420 -27.82 11.54 -12.43
C ASP A 420 -27.90 13.05 -12.71
N ASP A 421 -26.94 13.56 -13.48
CA ASP A 421 -26.75 14.99 -13.78
C ASP A 421 -28.03 15.66 -14.33
N GLU A 422 -28.81 14.95 -15.15
CA GLU A 422 -30.04 15.48 -15.76
C GLU A 422 -31.14 15.87 -14.75
N TYR A 423 -31.06 15.38 -13.52
CA TYR A 423 -32.05 15.64 -12.46
C TYR A 423 -31.58 16.66 -11.40
N TRP A 424 -30.37 17.23 -11.55
CA TRP A 424 -29.84 18.20 -10.59
C TRP A 424 -30.59 19.53 -10.64
N GLU A 425 -30.93 19.98 -11.85
CA GLU A 425 -31.64 21.24 -12.11
C GLU A 425 -33.17 21.04 -12.20
N HIS A 426 -33.72 19.91 -11.72
CA HIS A 426 -35.16 19.63 -11.83
C HIS A 426 -36.00 20.71 -11.11
N PRO A 427 -37.02 21.32 -11.76
CA PRO A 427 -37.69 22.52 -11.23
C PRO A 427 -38.36 22.34 -9.86
N THR A 428 -38.88 21.14 -9.57
CA THR A 428 -39.64 20.86 -8.35
C THR A 428 -38.86 20.07 -7.31
N GLU A 429 -37.92 19.24 -7.75
CA GLU A 429 -37.26 18.23 -6.91
C GLU A 429 -35.81 18.04 -7.37
N PRO A 430 -34.93 19.03 -7.14
CA PRO A 430 -33.52 18.94 -7.53
C PRO A 430 -32.82 17.81 -6.76
N PHE A 431 -31.85 17.16 -7.41
CA PHE A 431 -31.07 16.04 -6.86
C PHE A 431 -31.90 14.79 -6.50
N ARG A 432 -33.04 14.58 -7.17
CA ARG A 432 -33.87 13.39 -6.98
C ARG A 432 -33.80 12.47 -8.19
N GLN A 433 -33.27 11.26 -7.98
CA GLN A 433 -33.30 10.20 -8.99
C GLN A 433 -34.73 9.63 -9.15
N PRO A 434 -35.22 9.42 -10.37
CA PRO A 434 -36.53 8.78 -10.61
C PRO A 434 -36.62 7.37 -10.05
N GLU A 435 -37.81 7.00 -9.56
CA GLU A 435 -38.07 5.65 -9.05
C GLU A 435 -37.90 4.60 -10.17
N GLY A 436 -37.24 3.48 -9.85
CA GLY A 436 -37.00 2.38 -10.80
C GLY A 436 -35.82 2.58 -11.76
N LYS A 437 -35.19 3.76 -11.80
CA LYS A 437 -33.97 4.02 -12.58
C LYS A 437 -32.73 4.07 -11.68
N PRO A 438 -31.83 3.08 -11.70
CA PRO A 438 -30.59 3.15 -10.92
C PRO A 438 -29.74 4.32 -11.41
N SER A 439 -29.13 5.08 -10.48
CA SER A 439 -28.22 6.16 -10.85
C SER A 439 -26.88 5.60 -11.32
N THR A 440 -26.33 6.22 -12.36
CA THR A 440 -24.95 5.99 -12.82
C THR A 440 -23.91 6.28 -11.74
N ALA A 441 -24.19 7.20 -10.82
CA ALA A 441 -23.32 7.54 -9.70
C ALA A 441 -23.25 6.44 -8.62
N SER A 442 -24.14 5.43 -8.66
CA SER A 442 -24.16 4.34 -7.67
C SER A 442 -22.85 3.55 -7.65
N PHE A 443 -22.23 3.35 -8.82
CA PHE A 443 -20.91 2.72 -8.92
C PHE A 443 -19.86 3.52 -8.15
N PHE A 444 -19.78 4.82 -8.40
CA PHE A 444 -18.79 5.68 -7.76
C PHE A 444 -18.98 5.74 -6.24
N ARG A 445 -20.23 5.82 -5.76
CA ARG A 445 -20.51 5.77 -4.33
C ARG A 445 -20.09 4.45 -3.69
N ALA A 446 -20.37 3.32 -4.35
CA ALA A 446 -19.88 2.02 -3.89
C ALA A 446 -18.35 1.97 -3.88
N TYR A 447 -17.70 2.59 -4.86
CA TYR A 447 -16.25 2.66 -4.94
C TYR A 447 -15.63 3.52 -3.83
N CYS A 448 -16.27 4.63 -3.45
CA CYS A 448 -15.89 5.45 -2.30
C CYS A 448 -15.93 4.64 -1.00
N LYS A 449 -17.01 3.86 -0.78
CA LYS A 449 -17.11 2.96 0.39
C LYS A 449 -16.00 1.91 0.41
N LEU A 450 -15.68 1.33 -0.76
CA LEU A 450 -14.57 0.38 -0.88
C LEU A 450 -13.22 1.05 -0.54
N ALA A 451 -13.01 2.28 -0.99
CA ALA A 451 -11.79 3.03 -0.70
C ALA A 451 -11.60 3.26 0.81
N GLU A 452 -12.66 3.59 1.57
CA GLU A 452 -12.57 3.74 3.03
C GLU A 452 -12.18 2.44 3.75
N ILE A 453 -12.83 1.33 3.37
CA ILE A 453 -12.55 0.00 3.93
C ILE A 453 -11.09 -0.35 3.65
N ALA A 454 -10.67 -0.21 2.41
CA ALA A 454 -9.35 -0.64 1.99
C ALA A 454 -8.24 0.30 2.50
N ALA A 455 -8.48 1.61 2.66
CA ALA A 455 -7.58 2.53 3.36
C ALA A 455 -7.41 2.15 4.84
N SER A 456 -8.48 1.69 5.49
CA SER A 456 -8.41 1.18 6.88
C SER A 456 -7.59 -0.11 6.98
N VAL A 457 -7.75 -1.03 6.03
CA VAL A 457 -6.93 -2.24 5.92
C VAL A 457 -5.46 -1.90 5.65
N GLN A 458 -5.19 -0.97 4.73
CA GLN A 458 -3.82 -0.57 4.39
C GLN A 458 -3.08 0.00 5.61
N ARG A 459 -3.74 0.83 6.42
CA ARG A 459 -3.14 1.35 7.66
C ARG A 459 -2.81 0.23 8.65
N ALA A 460 -3.68 -0.76 8.76
CA ALA A 460 -3.46 -1.90 9.64
C ALA A 460 -2.30 -2.81 9.18
N LEU A 461 -2.08 -2.95 7.86
CA LEU A 461 -1.09 -3.89 7.30
C LEU A 461 0.26 -3.27 6.91
N VAL A 462 0.27 -1.99 6.54
CA VAL A 462 1.43 -1.31 5.93
C VAL A 462 2.06 -0.26 6.88
N GLY A 463 1.44 0.00 8.04
CA GLY A 463 2.00 0.87 9.06
C GLY A 463 3.37 0.38 9.57
N VAL A 464 4.30 1.31 9.83
CA VAL A 464 5.67 1.01 10.32
C VAL A 464 5.66 0.21 11.63
N HIS A 465 4.62 0.40 12.44
CA HIS A 465 4.39 -0.32 13.70
C HIS A 465 3.39 -1.47 13.58
N CYS A 466 3.13 -1.95 12.36
CA CYS A 466 2.33 -3.16 12.19
C CYS A 466 2.98 -4.27 13.01
N VAL A 467 2.25 -4.77 14.01
CA VAL A 467 2.62 -5.96 14.78
C VAL A 467 3.04 -7.00 13.76
N PHE A 468 4.27 -7.52 13.89
CA PHE A 468 4.89 -8.49 12.98
C PHE A 468 3.98 -9.72 12.79
N VAL A 469 2.97 -9.60 11.93
CA VAL A 469 2.43 -10.72 11.20
C VAL A 469 3.48 -10.92 10.12
N SER A 470 4.54 -11.66 10.48
CA SER A 470 5.63 -12.05 9.58
C SER A 470 5.03 -12.32 8.20
N SER A 471 5.67 -11.86 7.14
CA SER A 471 5.28 -12.15 5.75
C SER A 471 4.96 -13.64 5.52
N LYS A 472 5.51 -14.55 6.35
CA LYS A 472 5.16 -15.98 6.42
C LYS A 472 3.70 -16.28 6.83
N TYR A 473 3.11 -15.47 7.71
CA TYR A 473 1.72 -15.58 8.17
C TYR A 473 0.73 -14.94 7.21
N LEU A 474 1.06 -13.81 6.57
CA LEU A 474 0.25 -13.23 5.49
C LEU A 474 0.24 -14.15 4.27
N LEU A 475 1.40 -14.69 3.87
CA LEU A 475 1.47 -15.68 2.80
C LEU A 475 0.78 -16.98 3.21
N LYS A 476 0.92 -17.46 4.46
CA LYS A 476 0.14 -18.61 4.95
C LYS A 476 -1.35 -18.33 5.10
N ALA A 477 -1.79 -17.09 5.33
CA ALA A 477 -3.19 -16.73 5.46
C ALA A 477 -3.84 -16.60 4.08
N VAL A 478 -3.14 -16.01 3.10
CA VAL A 478 -3.56 -15.99 1.70
C VAL A 478 -3.56 -17.41 1.12
N LEU A 479 -2.50 -18.20 1.35
CA LEU A 479 -2.44 -19.60 0.93
C LEU A 479 -3.39 -20.52 1.72
N ARG A 480 -3.78 -20.17 2.96
CA ARG A 480 -4.83 -20.88 3.71
C ARG A 480 -6.22 -20.43 3.29
N GLN A 481 -6.44 -19.19 2.89
CA GLN A 481 -7.70 -18.74 2.31
C GLN A 481 -7.91 -19.38 0.94
N GLU A 482 -6.86 -19.50 0.12
CA GLU A 482 -6.89 -20.32 -1.09
C GLU A 482 -7.15 -21.80 -0.76
N ALA A 483 -6.50 -22.38 0.25
CA ALA A 483 -6.76 -23.78 0.63
C ALA A 483 -8.16 -24.03 1.21
N VAL A 484 -8.75 -23.09 1.98
CA VAL A 484 -10.10 -23.23 2.55
C VAL A 484 -11.18 -23.00 1.49
N ILE A 485 -10.94 -22.11 0.51
CA ILE A 485 -11.81 -21.94 -0.66
C ILE A 485 -11.72 -23.18 -1.59
N ILE A 486 -10.56 -23.84 -1.66
CA ILE A 486 -10.36 -25.08 -2.43
C ILE A 486 -10.94 -26.31 -1.73
N ASP A 487 -11.00 -26.37 -0.38
CA ASP A 487 -11.53 -27.53 0.38
C ASP A 487 -13.03 -27.44 0.74
N THR A 488 -13.72 -26.31 0.47
CA THR A 488 -15.18 -26.18 0.67
C THR A 488 -15.98 -25.99 -0.63
N MET A 489 -15.34 -26.24 -1.77
CA MET A 489 -15.95 -26.43 -3.10
C MET A 489 -15.70 -27.85 -3.58
#